data_AF-A0A5D0VTZ3-F1
#
_entry.id   AF-A0A5D0VTZ3-F1
#
_cell.length_a   1.000
_cell.length_b   1.000
_cell.length_c   1.000
_cell.angle_alpha   90.00
_cell.angle_beta   90.00
_cell.angle_gamma   90.00
#
_symmetry.space_group_name_H-M   'P 1'
#
loop_
_entity.id
_entity.type
_entity.pdbx_description
1 polymer ?
#
loop_
_entity_poly.entity_id
_entity_poly.type
_entity_poly.pdbx_seq_one_letter_code
_entity_poly.pdbx_strand_id
1 'polypeptide(L)'
;MKKLQELDRFYWFKRTQKNLKRLWKKKAEAKRRKAARRRKEREYVGFDDRAFKKQELKAIKKLAGVSKSHQKRTVGDGSPTGRREIKIPRRFSIIDSPLECLQVFKAFKPLFDDARISGVLINHEDTLQHDLGAEILLGKVAKGCMDVHRAQHQGFEIEGQYPESPGLQKLIRSVGIVKELEVAGHTIEPDDAENEKVVIFKRKSSGEEVTKIGSIDHKTKATQDFVAHIDHCLQQNGSELTSDAKQDLAEYIGEIIANAQDHSGVPNWQIYGYLDRENEHRICEVVIFNYGNTFAKTFKKLPQDDYARIELNKYLERHEKSGIFRKGWSEDSLITLFSLQGRISSKNKPSDDTRGHGTVSLIEFFQSISRDSVSEHRQNAKMCILSGSEHIRFDGTYRLKEDQGPPIIAFNKDNDLRKEPDSNYVRSLRDVFFPGSLIAIQFILPDYATKEIQV
;
A
#
# COMPACT_ATOMS: atom_id res chain seq x y z
N MET A 1 -74.94 41.42 -0.64
CA MET A 1 -73.90 40.72 0.16
C MET A 1 -73.17 39.56 -0.55
N LYS A 2 -73.67 38.93 -1.63
CA LYS A 2 -73.00 37.78 -2.28
C LYS A 2 -71.75 38.09 -3.15
N LYS A 3 -71.60 39.32 -3.68
CA LYS A 3 -70.50 39.68 -4.61
C LYS A 3 -69.13 39.93 -3.95
N LEU A 4 -69.07 40.34 -2.67
CA LEU A 4 -67.79 40.56 -1.99
C LEU A 4 -67.03 39.24 -1.72
N GLN A 5 -67.76 38.18 -1.36
CA GLN A 5 -67.17 36.87 -1.04
C GLN A 5 -66.55 36.15 -2.26
N GLU A 6 -67.10 36.35 -3.46
CA GLU A 6 -66.53 35.78 -4.70
C GLU A 6 -65.27 36.53 -5.13
N LEU A 7 -65.25 37.86 -4.98
CA LEU A 7 -64.10 38.69 -5.33
C LEU A 7 -62.91 38.40 -4.40
N ASP A 8 -63.16 38.26 -3.10
CA ASP A 8 -62.13 37.88 -2.11
C ASP A 8 -61.59 36.47 -2.35
N ARG A 9 -62.46 35.51 -2.70
CA ARG A 9 -62.03 34.16 -3.10
C ARG A 9 -61.17 34.18 -4.37
N PHE A 10 -61.53 35.00 -5.36
CA PHE A 10 -60.73 35.16 -6.58
C PHE A 10 -59.34 35.74 -6.31
N TYR A 11 -59.25 36.81 -5.51
CA TYR A 11 -57.97 37.41 -5.14
C TYR A 11 -57.13 36.49 -4.26
N TRP A 12 -57.75 35.76 -3.32
CA TRP A 12 -57.09 34.74 -2.53
C TRP A 12 -56.50 33.63 -3.42
N PHE A 13 -57.28 33.10 -4.36
CA PHE A 13 -56.83 32.07 -5.30
C PHE A 13 -55.66 32.55 -6.18
N LYS A 14 -55.73 33.77 -6.72
CA LYS A 14 -54.63 34.42 -7.47
C LYS A 14 -53.37 34.57 -6.63
N ARG A 15 -53.49 34.95 -5.35
CA ARG A 15 -52.36 35.13 -4.43
C ARG A 15 -51.72 33.78 -4.07
N THR A 16 -52.53 32.75 -3.83
CA THR A 16 -52.08 31.38 -3.56
C THR A 16 -51.37 30.78 -4.77
N GLN A 17 -51.91 30.94 -5.98
CA GLN A 17 -51.26 30.56 -7.25
C GLN A 17 -49.89 31.24 -7.43
N LYS A 18 -49.79 32.55 -7.15
CA LYS A 18 -48.53 33.30 -7.24
C LYS A 18 -47.50 32.82 -6.20
N ASN A 19 -47.93 32.50 -4.98
CA ASN A 19 -47.06 31.95 -3.94
C ASN A 19 -46.58 30.53 -4.27
N LEU A 20 -47.44 29.65 -4.78
CA LEU A 20 -47.07 28.32 -5.25
C LEU A 20 -46.02 28.39 -6.37
N LYS A 21 -46.23 29.25 -7.38
CA LYS A 21 -45.23 29.48 -8.44
C LYS A 21 -43.88 29.97 -7.89
N ARG A 22 -43.89 30.86 -6.89
CA ARG A 22 -42.66 31.33 -6.22
C ARG A 22 -41.95 30.22 -5.45
N LEU A 23 -42.68 29.38 -4.73
CA LEU A 23 -42.12 28.23 -4.00
C LEU A 23 -41.51 27.20 -4.96
N TRP A 24 -42.19 26.92 -6.07
CA TRP A 24 -41.67 26.02 -7.12
C TRP A 24 -40.39 26.57 -7.76
N LYS A 25 -40.35 27.88 -8.05
CA LYS A 25 -39.15 28.53 -8.58
C LYS A 25 -37.98 28.47 -7.58
N LYS A 26 -38.23 28.74 -6.28
CA LYS A 26 -37.21 28.60 -5.23
C LYS A 26 -36.69 27.16 -5.11
N LYS A 27 -37.57 26.16 -5.16
CA LYS A 27 -37.20 24.74 -5.08
C LYS A 27 -36.37 24.30 -6.30
N ALA A 28 -36.74 24.76 -7.51
CA ALA A 28 -35.97 24.53 -8.72
C ALA A 28 -34.59 25.19 -8.69
N GLU A 29 -34.50 26.43 -8.17
CA GLU A 29 -33.25 27.16 -8.03
C GLU A 29 -32.32 26.53 -6.98
N ALA A 30 -32.86 26.08 -5.84
CA ALA A 30 -32.12 25.31 -4.85
C ALA A 30 -31.59 23.98 -5.41
N LYS A 31 -32.38 23.28 -6.22
CA LYS A 31 -31.96 22.06 -6.92
C LYS A 31 -30.85 22.35 -7.94
N ARG A 32 -30.95 23.44 -8.70
CA ARG A 32 -29.89 23.89 -9.64
C ARG A 32 -28.60 24.28 -8.92
N ARG A 33 -28.68 25.02 -7.80
CA ARG A 33 -27.50 25.38 -6.99
C ARG A 33 -26.83 24.13 -6.38
N LYS A 34 -27.62 23.16 -5.87
CA LYS A 34 -27.09 21.88 -5.35
C LYS A 34 -26.44 21.03 -6.45
N ALA A 35 -27.03 21.00 -7.65
CA ALA A 35 -26.45 20.32 -8.80
C ALA A 35 -25.17 21.00 -9.31
N ALA A 36 -25.14 22.34 -9.39
CA ALA A 36 -23.96 23.10 -9.77
C ALA A 36 -22.82 22.97 -8.74
N ARG A 37 -23.14 22.93 -7.44
CA ARG A 37 -22.17 22.66 -6.37
C ARG A 37 -21.59 21.25 -6.48
N ARG A 38 -22.45 20.23 -6.68
CA ARG A 38 -22.02 18.85 -6.93
C ARG A 38 -21.20 18.71 -8.22
N ARG A 39 -21.51 19.50 -9.26
CA ARG A 39 -20.74 19.53 -10.52
C ARG A 39 -19.37 20.16 -10.32
N LYS A 40 -19.27 21.27 -9.60
CA LYS A 40 -17.97 21.88 -9.21
C LYS A 40 -17.16 20.95 -8.29
N GLU A 41 -17.79 20.32 -7.30
CA GLU A 41 -17.15 19.31 -6.44
C GLU A 41 -16.64 18.11 -7.27
N ARG A 42 -17.42 17.63 -8.25
CA ARG A 42 -17.00 16.55 -9.18
C ARG A 42 -15.93 16.97 -10.20
N GLU A 43 -15.95 18.20 -10.69
CA GLU A 43 -14.93 18.73 -11.61
C GLU A 43 -13.58 18.89 -10.90
N TYR A 44 -13.58 19.33 -9.63
CA TYR A 44 -12.36 19.48 -8.84
C TYR A 44 -11.80 18.11 -8.39
N VAL A 45 -12.64 17.22 -7.85
CA VAL A 45 -12.24 15.87 -7.42
C VAL A 45 -11.91 14.95 -8.60
N GLY A 46 -12.57 15.13 -9.75
CA GLY A 46 -12.41 14.27 -10.94
C GLY A 46 -11.19 14.58 -11.80
N PHE A 47 -10.51 15.71 -11.60
CA PHE A 47 -9.21 15.98 -12.25
C PHE A 47 -8.08 15.26 -11.51
N ASP A 48 -8.09 15.33 -10.17
CA ASP A 48 -7.09 14.71 -9.30
C ASP A 48 -7.15 13.17 -9.33
N ASP A 49 -8.36 12.59 -9.27
CA ASP A 49 -8.55 11.12 -9.35
C ASP A 49 -8.06 10.52 -10.70
N ARG A 50 -8.18 11.27 -11.80
CA ARG A 50 -7.68 10.82 -13.11
C ARG A 50 -6.15 10.86 -13.19
N ALA A 51 -5.53 11.90 -12.65
CA ALA A 51 -4.08 12.00 -12.59
C ALA A 51 -3.49 10.89 -11.71
N PHE A 52 -4.11 10.64 -10.56
CA PHE A 52 -3.79 9.56 -9.65
C PHE A 52 -3.86 8.18 -10.32
N LYS A 53 -4.99 7.84 -10.96
CA LYS A 53 -5.15 6.57 -11.69
C LYS A 53 -4.12 6.40 -12.80
N LYS A 54 -3.80 7.47 -13.53
CA LYS A 54 -2.77 7.44 -14.57
C LYS A 54 -1.39 7.16 -13.99
N GLN A 55 -1.07 7.71 -12.83
CA GLN A 55 0.20 7.46 -12.14
C GLN A 55 0.28 6.03 -11.61
N GLU A 56 -0.79 5.53 -10.99
CA GLU A 56 -0.90 4.15 -10.53
C GLU A 56 -0.75 3.18 -11.71
N LEU A 57 -1.46 3.38 -12.82
CA LEU A 57 -1.32 2.55 -14.02
C LEU A 57 0.10 2.58 -14.60
N LYS A 58 0.76 3.75 -14.59
CA LYS A 58 2.16 3.86 -15.02
C LYS A 58 3.10 3.07 -14.11
N ALA A 59 2.85 3.07 -12.81
CA ALA A 59 3.60 2.27 -11.86
C ALA A 59 3.33 0.77 -12.10
N ILE A 60 2.07 0.35 -12.20
CA ILE A 60 1.69 -1.04 -12.52
C ILE A 60 2.38 -1.52 -13.80
N LYS A 61 2.38 -0.73 -14.87
CA LYS A 61 3.10 -1.04 -16.11
C LYS A 61 4.60 -1.22 -15.86
N LYS A 62 5.22 -0.36 -15.04
CA LYS A 62 6.64 -0.48 -14.68
C LYS A 62 6.92 -1.74 -13.85
N LEU A 63 6.04 -2.08 -12.91
CA LEU A 63 6.10 -3.30 -12.11
C LEU A 63 6.04 -4.55 -13.00
N ALA A 64 5.15 -4.53 -14.01
CA ALA A 64 5.05 -5.57 -15.02
C ALA A 64 6.19 -5.54 -16.07
N GLY A 65 7.18 -4.65 -15.99
CA GLY A 65 8.27 -4.58 -16.95
C GLY A 65 7.89 -3.99 -18.32
N VAL A 66 6.77 -3.27 -18.42
CA VAL A 66 6.35 -2.56 -19.63
C VAL A 66 7.14 -1.26 -19.77
N SER A 67 7.97 -1.17 -20.81
CA SER A 67 8.70 0.05 -21.19
C SER A 67 7.86 0.91 -22.14
N LYS A 68 8.11 2.23 -22.16
CA LYS A 68 7.40 3.17 -23.07
C LYS A 68 7.61 2.88 -24.57
N SER A 69 8.56 2.01 -24.90
CA SER A 69 8.98 1.69 -26.27
C SER A 69 8.29 0.40 -26.73
N HIS A 70 7.45 0.54 -27.77
CA HIS A 70 6.85 -0.52 -28.58
C HIS A 70 5.64 -1.27 -27.99
N GLN A 71 4.47 -0.63 -28.02
CA GLN A 71 3.31 -1.39 -28.49
C GLN A 71 3.58 -1.72 -29.96
N LYS A 72 4.12 -2.91 -30.23
CA LYS A 72 4.07 -3.46 -31.58
C LYS A 72 2.59 -3.69 -31.87
N ARG A 73 1.98 -2.72 -32.56
CA ARG A 73 0.75 -2.96 -33.31
C ARG A 73 1.09 -3.91 -34.44
N THR A 74 1.31 -5.18 -34.14
CA THR A 74 1.05 -6.24 -35.12
C THR A 74 -0.46 -6.28 -35.26
N VAL A 75 -0.98 -5.43 -36.15
CA VAL A 75 -2.32 -5.54 -36.69
C VAL A 75 -2.30 -6.81 -37.54
N GLY A 76 -2.48 -7.95 -36.88
CA GLY A 76 -2.91 -9.16 -37.56
C GLY A 76 -4.40 -9.02 -37.79
N ASP A 77 -4.86 -9.31 -39.00
CA ASP A 77 -6.25 -9.23 -39.46
C ASP A 77 -7.15 -10.34 -38.85
N GLY A 78 -6.90 -10.69 -37.58
CA GLY A 78 -7.54 -11.81 -36.89
C GLY A 78 -7.96 -11.44 -35.48
N SER A 79 -9.07 -12.02 -35.02
CA SER A 79 -9.55 -11.88 -33.66
C SER A 79 -8.50 -12.35 -32.64
N PRO A 80 -8.30 -11.64 -31.51
CA PRO A 80 -7.45 -12.11 -30.41
C PRO A 80 -7.91 -13.50 -29.94
N THR A 81 -7.01 -14.49 -29.94
CA THR A 81 -7.31 -15.89 -29.52
C THR A 81 -6.25 -16.47 -28.59
N GLY A 82 -5.12 -15.79 -28.38
CA GLY A 82 -4.04 -16.31 -27.56
C GLY A 82 -4.43 -16.31 -26.08
N ARG A 83 -4.31 -17.45 -25.41
CA ARG A 83 -4.39 -17.54 -23.94
C ARG A 83 -3.00 -17.80 -23.36
N ARG A 84 -2.72 -17.21 -22.20
CA ARG A 84 -1.50 -17.46 -21.43
C ARG A 84 -1.83 -18.07 -20.08
N GLU A 85 -0.86 -18.74 -19.49
CA GLU A 85 -0.93 -19.18 -18.09
C GLU A 85 0.19 -18.48 -17.33
N ILE A 86 -0.13 -17.96 -16.15
CA ILE A 86 0.84 -17.47 -15.17
C ILE A 86 0.71 -18.36 -13.94
N LYS A 87 1.74 -19.17 -13.70
CA LYS A 87 1.84 -20.03 -12.51
C LYS A 87 2.36 -19.22 -11.34
N ILE A 88 1.63 -19.27 -10.23
CA ILE A 88 2.02 -18.65 -8.97
C ILE A 88 2.93 -19.65 -8.22
N PRO A 89 4.08 -19.20 -7.69
CA PRO A 89 5.05 -20.09 -7.07
C PRO A 89 4.53 -20.65 -5.74
N ARG A 90 5.05 -21.81 -5.33
CA ARG A 90 4.74 -22.47 -4.05
C ARG A 90 4.86 -21.53 -2.84
N ARG A 91 5.81 -20.59 -2.89
CA ARG A 91 6.02 -19.52 -1.91
C ARG A 91 5.89 -18.17 -2.62
N PHE A 92 4.71 -17.58 -2.56
CA PHE A 92 4.37 -16.30 -3.17
C PHE A 92 4.33 -15.19 -2.13
N SER A 93 5.49 -14.84 -1.59
CA SER A 93 5.63 -13.86 -0.51
C SER A 93 6.62 -12.76 -0.89
N ILE A 94 6.21 -11.49 -0.79
CA ILE A 94 7.11 -10.34 -0.94
C ILE A 94 8.14 -10.28 0.20
N ILE A 95 7.83 -10.79 1.39
CA ILE A 95 8.75 -10.82 2.53
C ILE A 95 9.85 -11.89 2.34
N ASP A 96 9.46 -13.13 2.04
CA ASP A 96 10.38 -14.28 2.01
C ASP A 96 10.95 -14.56 0.60
N SER A 97 10.16 -14.34 -0.46
CA SER A 97 10.48 -14.66 -1.87
C SER A 97 10.18 -13.50 -2.83
N PRO A 98 10.74 -12.29 -2.59
CA PRO A 98 10.42 -11.10 -3.38
C PRO A 98 10.80 -11.22 -4.86
N LEU A 99 11.87 -11.95 -5.20
CA LEU A 99 12.32 -12.08 -6.58
C LEU A 99 11.28 -12.83 -7.41
N GLU A 100 10.83 -13.98 -6.91
CA GLU A 100 9.81 -14.83 -7.52
C GLU A 100 8.49 -14.06 -7.67
N CYS A 101 8.09 -13.30 -6.65
CA CYS A 101 6.90 -12.45 -6.71
C CYS A 101 6.99 -11.39 -7.82
N LEU A 102 8.10 -10.65 -7.90
CA LEU A 102 8.25 -9.62 -8.92
C LEU A 102 8.42 -10.23 -10.33
N GLN A 103 8.93 -11.45 -10.45
CA GLN A 103 8.97 -12.20 -11.71
C GLN A 103 7.56 -12.58 -12.19
N VAL A 104 6.65 -12.98 -11.29
CA VAL A 104 5.24 -13.19 -11.61
C VAL A 104 4.63 -11.91 -12.19
N PHE A 105 4.87 -10.75 -11.57
CA PHE A 105 4.34 -9.48 -12.10
C PHE A 105 4.90 -9.15 -13.48
N LYS A 106 6.19 -9.41 -13.72
CA LYS A 106 6.78 -9.26 -15.05
C LYS A 106 6.20 -10.21 -16.09
N ALA A 107 5.68 -11.38 -15.70
CA ALA A 107 5.03 -12.29 -16.63
C ALA A 107 3.76 -11.68 -17.26
N PHE A 108 3.20 -10.61 -16.68
CA PHE A 108 2.12 -9.84 -17.30
C PHE A 108 2.57 -8.95 -18.46
N LYS A 109 3.88 -8.72 -18.66
CA LYS A 109 4.39 -7.83 -19.73
C LYS A 109 3.74 -8.12 -21.10
N PRO A 110 3.72 -9.37 -21.61
CA PRO A 110 3.14 -9.65 -22.92
C PRO A 110 1.64 -9.34 -22.96
N LEU A 111 0.93 -9.47 -21.84
CA LEU A 111 -0.51 -9.21 -21.74
C LEU A 111 -0.82 -7.72 -21.88
N PHE A 112 0.12 -6.83 -21.54
CA PHE A 112 -0.01 -5.38 -21.78
C PHE A 112 0.37 -4.96 -23.21
N ASP A 113 1.28 -5.70 -23.85
CA ASP A 113 1.96 -5.29 -25.09
C ASP A 113 1.39 -5.97 -26.35
N ASP A 114 0.82 -7.19 -26.22
CA ASP A 114 0.38 -8.03 -27.34
C ASP A 114 -1.14 -8.13 -27.43
N ALA A 115 -1.71 -7.37 -28.37
CA ALA A 115 -3.14 -7.34 -28.67
C ALA A 115 -3.74 -8.69 -29.15
N ARG A 116 -2.91 -9.69 -29.48
CA ARG A 116 -3.38 -11.01 -29.90
C ARG A 116 -3.77 -11.90 -28.72
N ILE A 117 -3.35 -11.52 -27.51
CA ILE A 117 -3.65 -12.25 -26.28
C ILE A 117 -5.02 -11.80 -25.77
N SER A 118 -5.98 -12.72 -25.76
CA SER A 118 -7.37 -12.48 -25.36
C SER A 118 -7.67 -12.94 -23.93
N GLY A 119 -6.72 -13.55 -23.25
CA GLY A 119 -6.90 -13.89 -21.85
C GLY A 119 -5.72 -14.55 -21.17
N VAL A 120 -5.85 -14.72 -19.86
CA VAL A 120 -4.84 -15.32 -18.99
C VAL A 120 -5.48 -16.19 -17.91
N LEU A 121 -4.91 -17.36 -17.65
CA LEU A 121 -5.16 -18.19 -16.48
C LEU A 121 -4.12 -17.87 -15.41
N ILE A 122 -4.58 -17.50 -14.20
CA ILE A 122 -3.74 -17.27 -13.02
C ILE A 122 -3.84 -18.49 -12.11
N ASN A 123 -2.80 -19.31 -12.08
CA ASN A 123 -2.84 -20.62 -11.43
C ASN A 123 -2.14 -20.59 -10.06
N HIS A 124 -2.91 -20.71 -8.96
CA HIS A 124 -2.41 -20.84 -7.59
C HIS A 124 -2.44 -22.27 -7.04
N GLU A 125 -2.71 -23.29 -7.88
CA GLU A 125 -2.90 -24.68 -7.45
C GLU A 125 -1.74 -25.19 -6.57
N ASP A 126 -0.50 -24.88 -6.95
CA ASP A 126 0.71 -25.27 -6.22
C ASP A 126 1.08 -24.33 -5.05
N THR A 127 0.35 -23.24 -4.82
CA THR A 127 0.70 -22.22 -3.82
C THR A 127 0.45 -22.75 -2.41
N LEU A 128 1.52 -22.84 -1.60
CA LEU A 128 1.47 -23.31 -0.21
C LEU A 128 1.58 -22.18 0.81
N GLN A 129 2.10 -21.03 0.39
CA GLN A 129 2.21 -19.83 1.21
C GLN A 129 2.15 -18.61 0.31
N HIS A 130 1.39 -17.59 0.72
CA HIS A 130 1.48 -16.25 0.17
C HIS A 130 1.39 -15.20 1.29
N ASP A 131 1.78 -13.96 1.00
CA ASP A 131 1.52 -12.83 1.88
C ASP A 131 0.60 -11.79 1.24
N LEU A 132 0.03 -10.94 2.09
CA LEU A 132 -0.89 -9.87 1.75
C LEU A 132 -0.33 -8.97 0.65
N GLY A 133 0.97 -8.66 0.71
CA GLY A 133 1.62 -7.74 -0.22
C GLY A 133 1.69 -8.31 -1.64
N ALA A 134 2.05 -9.59 -1.75
CA ALA A 134 2.11 -10.30 -3.03
C ALA A 134 0.72 -10.35 -3.70
N GLU A 135 -0.32 -10.69 -2.94
CA GLU A 135 -1.69 -10.84 -3.45
C GLU A 135 -2.34 -9.51 -3.87
N ILE A 136 -2.14 -8.45 -3.08
CA ILE A 136 -2.61 -7.10 -3.47
C ILE A 136 -1.94 -6.65 -4.77
N LEU A 137 -0.63 -6.81 -4.88
CA LEU A 137 0.11 -6.39 -6.07
C LEU A 137 -0.26 -7.23 -7.30
N LEU A 138 -0.47 -8.55 -7.14
CA LEU A 138 -0.98 -9.42 -8.20
C LEU A 138 -2.32 -8.91 -8.72
N GLY A 139 -3.27 -8.67 -7.81
CA GLY A 139 -4.58 -8.12 -8.15
C GLY A 139 -4.50 -6.79 -8.88
N LYS A 140 -3.63 -5.88 -8.42
CA LYS A 140 -3.42 -4.58 -9.08
C LYS A 140 -2.83 -4.71 -10.47
N VAL A 141 -1.86 -5.60 -10.67
CA VAL A 141 -1.26 -5.84 -11.99
C VAL A 141 -2.29 -6.42 -12.96
N ALA A 142 -3.06 -7.42 -12.51
CA ALA A 142 -4.13 -8.03 -13.29
C ALA A 142 -5.22 -7.01 -13.65
N LYS A 143 -5.69 -6.22 -12.68
CA LYS A 143 -6.67 -5.16 -12.90
C LYS A 143 -6.18 -4.11 -13.89
N GLY A 144 -4.93 -3.66 -13.73
CA GLY A 144 -4.31 -2.70 -14.64
C GLY A 144 -4.20 -3.24 -16.07
N CYS A 145 -3.96 -4.55 -16.24
CA CYS A 145 -3.96 -5.21 -17.54
C CYS A 145 -5.37 -5.19 -18.16
N MET A 146 -6.39 -5.63 -17.40
CA MET A 146 -7.78 -5.61 -17.84
C MET A 146 -8.25 -4.20 -18.22
N ASP A 147 -7.88 -3.18 -17.43
CA ASP A 147 -8.24 -1.79 -17.70
C ASP A 147 -7.61 -1.26 -19.01
N VAL A 148 -6.38 -1.70 -19.36
CA VAL A 148 -5.74 -1.35 -20.62
C VAL A 148 -6.48 -1.96 -21.81
N HIS A 149 -6.83 -3.25 -21.74
CA HIS A 149 -7.62 -3.93 -22.79
C HIS A 149 -9.00 -3.29 -22.96
N ARG A 150 -9.69 -3.02 -21.84
CA ARG A 150 -10.98 -2.33 -21.83
C ARG A 150 -10.90 -0.96 -22.49
N ALA A 151 -9.86 -0.17 -22.17
CA ALA A 151 -9.64 1.14 -22.78
C ALA A 151 -9.33 1.06 -24.29
N GLN A 152 -8.89 -0.10 -24.78
CA GLN A 152 -8.65 -0.38 -26.20
C GLN A 152 -9.83 -1.06 -26.88
N HIS A 153 -10.97 -1.25 -26.19
CA HIS A 153 -12.13 -1.98 -26.67
C HIS A 153 -11.81 -3.43 -27.11
N GLN A 154 -10.83 -4.05 -26.46
CA GLN A 154 -10.44 -5.44 -26.69
C GLN A 154 -11.07 -6.34 -25.62
N GLY A 155 -11.55 -7.51 -26.03
CA GLY A 155 -11.99 -8.55 -25.11
C GLY A 155 -10.77 -9.17 -24.44
N PHE A 156 -10.78 -9.20 -23.11
CA PHE A 156 -9.73 -9.83 -22.32
C PHE A 156 -10.34 -10.55 -21.12
N GLU A 157 -10.09 -11.85 -21.02
CA GLU A 157 -10.60 -12.73 -19.97
C GLU A 157 -9.51 -13.10 -18.97
N ILE A 158 -9.85 -13.07 -17.68
CA ILE A 158 -8.97 -13.55 -16.61
C ILE A 158 -9.69 -14.71 -15.92
N GLU A 159 -9.06 -15.88 -15.98
CA GLU A 159 -9.48 -17.07 -15.24
C GLU A 159 -8.48 -17.33 -14.10
N GLY A 160 -8.90 -18.10 -13.10
CA GLY A 160 -8.05 -18.44 -11.98
C GLY A 160 -8.31 -19.83 -11.41
N GLN A 161 -7.27 -20.41 -10.85
CA GLN A 161 -7.33 -21.61 -10.00
C GLN A 161 -6.84 -21.23 -8.60
N TYR A 162 -7.58 -21.70 -7.59
CA TYR A 162 -7.27 -21.47 -6.19
C TYR A 162 -6.21 -22.45 -5.67
N PRO A 163 -5.46 -22.09 -4.61
CA PRO A 163 -4.70 -23.06 -3.83
C PRO A 163 -5.63 -24.00 -3.07
N GLU A 164 -5.12 -25.16 -2.64
CA GLU A 164 -5.92 -26.13 -1.86
C GLU A 164 -6.37 -25.60 -0.49
N SER A 165 -5.53 -24.78 0.17
CA SER A 165 -5.79 -24.32 1.53
C SER A 165 -6.94 -23.28 1.61
N PRO A 166 -8.01 -23.53 2.41
CA PRO A 166 -9.11 -22.58 2.58
C PRO A 166 -8.67 -21.22 3.11
N GLY A 167 -7.68 -21.17 4.02
CA GLY A 167 -7.15 -19.90 4.55
C GLY A 167 -6.46 -19.06 3.48
N LEU A 168 -5.72 -19.72 2.58
CA LEU A 168 -5.09 -19.04 1.44
C LEU A 168 -6.17 -18.50 0.46
N GLN A 169 -7.19 -19.31 0.16
CA GLN A 169 -8.32 -18.87 -0.65
C GLN A 169 -9.04 -17.65 -0.05
N LYS A 170 -9.24 -17.67 1.27
CA LYS A 170 -9.93 -16.61 2.01
C LYS A 170 -9.20 -15.26 1.88
N LEU A 171 -7.87 -15.24 1.90
CA LEU A 171 -7.10 -14.02 1.64
C LEU A 171 -7.26 -13.57 0.18
N ILE A 172 -7.14 -14.47 -0.80
CA ILE A 172 -7.30 -14.14 -2.23
C ILE A 172 -8.69 -13.52 -2.50
N ARG A 173 -9.75 -14.12 -1.94
CA ARG A 173 -11.15 -13.68 -2.08
C ARG A 173 -11.46 -12.35 -1.38
N SER A 174 -10.73 -12.04 -0.32
CA SER A 174 -10.99 -10.89 0.54
C SER A 174 -10.23 -9.64 0.07
N VAL A 175 -8.98 -9.77 -0.36
CA VAL A 175 -8.10 -8.63 -0.68
C VAL A 175 -7.26 -8.80 -1.94
N GLY A 176 -7.06 -10.04 -2.40
CA GLY A 176 -6.21 -10.38 -3.55
C GLY A 176 -6.87 -10.15 -4.91
N ILE A 177 -6.42 -10.90 -5.91
CA ILE A 177 -6.86 -10.75 -7.31
C ILE A 177 -8.37 -10.87 -7.50
N VAL A 178 -9.02 -11.77 -6.75
CA VAL A 178 -10.48 -11.98 -6.83
C VAL A 178 -11.24 -10.74 -6.36
N LYS A 179 -10.80 -10.10 -5.26
CA LYS A 179 -11.42 -8.85 -4.80
C LYS A 179 -11.14 -7.68 -5.72
N GLU A 180 -9.91 -7.50 -6.18
CA GLU A 180 -9.54 -6.35 -7.04
C GLU A 180 -10.20 -6.40 -8.43
N LEU A 181 -10.49 -7.61 -8.94
CA LEU A 181 -11.24 -7.83 -10.17
C LEU A 181 -12.77 -7.82 -9.98
N GLU A 182 -13.28 -7.87 -8.74
CA GLU A 182 -14.71 -7.94 -8.39
C GLU A 182 -15.38 -9.19 -9.02
N VAL A 183 -14.75 -10.36 -8.87
CA VAL A 183 -15.26 -11.62 -9.47
C VAL A 183 -16.56 -12.05 -8.77
N ALA A 184 -17.66 -12.00 -9.53
CA ALA A 184 -19.00 -12.29 -9.03
C ALA A 184 -19.08 -13.69 -8.37
N GLY A 185 -19.66 -13.76 -7.17
CA GLY A 185 -19.86 -15.00 -6.42
C GLY A 185 -18.61 -15.55 -5.73
N HIS A 186 -17.44 -14.91 -5.91
CA HIS A 186 -16.19 -15.35 -5.29
C HIS A 186 -15.62 -14.35 -4.30
N THR A 187 -16.00 -13.07 -4.38
CA THR A 187 -15.56 -12.06 -3.41
C THR A 187 -16.19 -12.26 -2.04
N ILE A 188 -15.44 -11.96 -0.99
CA ILE A 188 -16.00 -11.78 0.35
C ILE A 188 -16.47 -10.33 0.45
N GLU A 189 -17.78 -10.14 0.61
CA GLU A 189 -18.36 -8.82 0.81
C GLU A 189 -18.33 -8.41 2.29
N PRO A 190 -18.40 -7.10 2.60
CA PRO A 190 -18.34 -6.63 3.99
C PRO A 190 -19.37 -7.29 4.91
N ASP A 191 -20.56 -7.60 4.39
CA ASP A 191 -21.64 -8.23 5.14
C ASP A 191 -21.34 -9.71 5.43
N ASP A 192 -20.50 -10.36 4.62
CA ASP A 192 -20.07 -11.76 4.78
C ASP A 192 -18.76 -11.89 5.56
N ALA A 193 -18.02 -10.78 5.75
CA ALA A 193 -16.72 -10.78 6.39
C ALA A 193 -16.78 -11.31 7.84
N GLU A 194 -17.86 -11.03 8.57
CA GLU A 194 -18.06 -11.59 9.92
C GLU A 194 -18.29 -13.10 9.89
N ASN A 195 -19.07 -13.60 8.92
CA ASN A 195 -19.33 -15.04 8.77
C ASN A 195 -18.08 -15.81 8.36
N GLU A 196 -17.25 -15.23 7.48
CA GLU A 196 -15.95 -15.77 7.06
C GLU A 196 -14.85 -15.50 8.10
N LYS A 197 -15.18 -14.76 9.16
CA LYS A 197 -14.30 -14.30 10.25
C LYS A 197 -13.01 -13.65 9.75
N VAL A 198 -13.12 -12.90 8.66
CA VAL A 198 -12.04 -12.11 8.08
C VAL A 198 -12.18 -10.67 8.51
N VAL A 199 -11.07 -10.04 8.86
CA VAL A 199 -11.03 -8.60 9.12
C VAL A 199 -10.07 -7.91 8.16
N ILE A 200 -10.57 -6.91 7.44
CA ILE A 200 -9.86 -6.22 6.34
C ILE A 200 -9.84 -4.72 6.58
N PHE A 201 -8.64 -4.16 6.53
CA PHE A 201 -8.44 -2.72 6.44
C PHE A 201 -7.96 -2.33 5.05
N LYS A 202 -8.53 -1.26 4.48
CA LYS A 202 -8.03 -0.64 3.26
C LYS A 202 -8.21 0.87 3.33
N ARG A 203 -7.11 1.62 3.21
CA ARG A 203 -7.10 3.07 3.02
C ARG A 203 -6.06 3.46 1.97
N LYS A 204 -6.33 4.57 1.29
CA LYS A 204 -5.43 5.21 0.32
C LYS A 204 -5.48 6.72 0.48
N SER A 205 -4.39 7.40 0.16
CA SER A 205 -4.40 8.86 0.07
C SER A 205 -5.29 9.37 -1.07
N SER A 206 -5.81 10.59 -0.92
CA SER A 206 -6.63 11.26 -1.93
C SER A 206 -5.99 12.58 -2.35
N GLY A 207 -5.16 12.56 -3.41
CA GLY A 207 -4.74 13.78 -4.12
C GLY A 207 -3.92 14.79 -3.31
N GLU A 208 -3.51 15.90 -3.95
CA GLU A 208 -2.80 17.00 -3.26
C GLU A 208 -3.77 17.77 -2.34
N GLU A 209 -3.46 17.80 -1.04
CA GLU A 209 -4.33 18.41 -0.04
C GLU A 209 -4.27 19.95 -0.08
N VAL A 210 -5.44 20.57 -0.26
CA VAL A 210 -5.68 21.91 0.27
C VAL A 210 -6.13 21.73 1.71
N THR A 211 -5.21 21.79 2.66
CA THR A 211 -5.52 21.81 4.10
C THR A 211 -6.50 22.94 4.39
N LYS A 212 -7.76 22.60 4.72
CA LYS A 212 -8.69 23.55 5.32
C LYS A 212 -8.36 23.65 6.81
N ILE A 213 -8.19 24.86 7.31
CA ILE A 213 -7.97 25.11 8.74
C ILE A 213 -9.11 24.44 9.52
N GLY A 214 -8.75 23.46 10.37
CA GLY A 214 -9.68 22.72 11.24
C GLY A 214 -10.10 21.31 10.76
N SER A 215 -9.63 20.80 9.62
CA SER A 215 -9.82 19.38 9.24
C SER A 215 -8.65 18.51 9.69
N ILE A 216 -8.92 17.33 10.24
CA ILE A 216 -7.91 16.28 10.50
C ILE A 216 -7.27 15.90 9.15
N ASP A 217 -5.94 15.93 9.06
CA ASP A 217 -5.15 15.47 7.90
C ASP A 217 -5.53 14.00 7.59
N HIS A 218 -5.67 13.64 6.30
CA HIS A 218 -5.99 12.28 5.89
C HIS A 218 -4.99 11.25 6.44
N LYS A 219 -3.73 11.64 6.68
CA LYS A 219 -2.75 10.76 7.34
C LYS A 219 -3.18 10.40 8.74
N THR A 220 -3.41 11.41 9.58
CA THR A 220 -3.85 11.22 10.98
C THR A 220 -5.13 10.40 11.03
N LYS A 221 -6.07 10.66 10.12
CA LYS A 221 -7.29 9.87 10.03
C LYS A 221 -7.02 8.42 9.63
N ALA A 222 -6.18 8.15 8.64
CA ALA A 222 -5.87 6.79 8.22
C ALA A 222 -5.14 6.00 9.30
N THR A 223 -4.23 6.65 10.03
CA THR A 223 -3.59 6.09 11.21
C THR A 223 -4.60 5.73 12.30
N GLN A 224 -5.47 6.68 12.68
CA GLN A 224 -6.51 6.44 13.69
C GLN A 224 -7.48 5.34 13.27
N ASP A 225 -7.92 5.36 12.01
CA ASP A 225 -8.79 4.33 11.45
C ASP A 225 -8.11 2.95 11.47
N PHE A 226 -6.80 2.89 11.19
CA PHE A 226 -6.04 1.63 11.22
C PHE A 226 -5.90 1.08 12.63
N VAL A 227 -5.51 1.91 13.60
CA VAL A 227 -5.41 1.49 15.01
C VAL A 227 -6.77 1.06 15.54
N ALA A 228 -7.82 1.82 15.28
CA ALA A 228 -9.19 1.46 15.65
C ALA A 228 -9.63 0.15 14.99
N HIS A 229 -9.18 -0.11 13.76
CA HIS A 229 -9.46 -1.35 13.08
C HIS A 229 -8.76 -2.55 13.75
N ILE A 230 -7.47 -2.46 14.06
CA ILE A 230 -6.73 -3.51 14.77
C ILE A 230 -7.34 -3.75 16.17
N ASP A 231 -7.67 -2.68 16.89
CA ASP A 231 -8.32 -2.77 18.20
C ASP A 231 -9.70 -3.43 18.12
N HIS A 232 -10.51 -3.08 17.11
CA HIS A 232 -11.79 -3.73 16.87
C HIS A 232 -11.64 -5.22 16.54
N CYS A 233 -10.62 -5.60 15.75
CA CYS A 233 -10.31 -7.01 15.48
C CYS A 233 -10.09 -7.80 16.77
N LEU A 234 -9.35 -7.20 17.70
CA LEU A 234 -9.04 -7.80 19.00
C LEU A 234 -10.30 -7.93 19.86
N GLN A 235 -11.14 -6.89 19.90
CA GLN A 235 -12.35 -6.87 20.73
C GLN A 235 -13.31 -8.01 20.39
N GLN A 236 -13.40 -8.38 19.12
CA GLN A 236 -14.22 -9.52 18.66
C GLN A 236 -13.69 -10.89 19.15
N ASN A 237 -12.48 -10.94 19.70
CA ASN A 237 -11.85 -12.13 20.27
C ASN A 237 -11.62 -12.01 21.79
N GLY A 238 -12.29 -11.06 22.46
CA GLY A 238 -12.26 -10.92 23.91
C GLY A 238 -11.06 -10.16 24.47
N SER A 239 -10.30 -9.47 23.62
CA SER A 239 -9.15 -8.67 24.04
C SER A 239 -9.18 -7.27 23.43
N GLU A 240 -8.46 -6.30 23.97
CA GLU A 240 -8.30 -4.98 23.31
C GLU A 240 -6.88 -4.47 23.46
N LEU A 241 -6.42 -3.59 22.56
CA LEU A 241 -5.11 -2.96 22.71
C LEU A 241 -5.08 -2.14 24.00
N THR A 242 -3.93 -2.11 24.69
CA THR A 242 -3.70 -1.15 25.77
C THR A 242 -3.63 0.27 25.21
N SER A 243 -3.85 1.29 26.05
CA SER A 243 -3.76 2.69 25.62
C SER A 243 -2.39 3.02 25.03
N ASP A 244 -1.33 2.53 25.67
CA ASP A 244 0.06 2.72 25.23
C ASP A 244 0.28 2.02 23.88
N ALA A 245 -0.19 0.77 23.71
CA ALA A 245 -0.07 0.06 22.44
C ALA A 245 -0.84 0.73 21.29
N LYS A 246 -2.00 1.35 21.57
CA LYS A 246 -2.75 2.15 20.58
C LYS A 246 -1.96 3.39 20.16
N GLN A 247 -1.35 4.08 21.12
CA GLN A 247 -0.55 5.27 20.84
C GLN A 247 0.71 4.92 20.04
N ASP A 248 1.46 3.92 20.49
CA ASP A 248 2.66 3.41 19.82
C ASP A 248 2.34 3.02 18.37
N LEU A 249 1.31 2.20 18.15
CA LEU A 249 0.90 1.79 16.81
C LEU A 249 0.48 2.99 15.94
N ALA A 250 -0.19 3.99 16.53
CA ALA A 250 -0.57 5.20 15.81
C ALA A 250 0.68 5.99 15.37
N GLU A 251 1.62 6.21 16.28
CA GLU A 251 2.87 6.91 15.99
C GLU A 251 3.65 6.19 14.88
N TYR A 252 3.80 4.87 14.98
CA TYR A 252 4.54 4.09 13.99
C TYR A 252 3.89 4.12 12.61
N ILE A 253 2.59 3.89 12.51
CA ILE A 253 1.88 3.89 11.22
C ILE A 253 1.88 5.30 10.63
N GLY A 254 1.73 6.35 11.46
CA GLY A 254 1.85 7.74 11.04
C GLY A 254 3.21 8.06 10.43
N GLU A 255 4.29 7.61 11.07
CA GLU A 255 5.67 7.79 10.59
C GLU A 255 5.93 7.01 9.29
N ILE A 256 5.43 5.78 9.17
CA ILE A 256 5.55 5.01 7.92
C ILE A 256 4.83 5.71 6.76
N ILE A 257 3.61 6.17 6.99
CA ILE A 257 2.82 6.90 6.00
C ILE A 257 3.52 8.21 5.63
N ALA A 258 4.11 8.92 6.61
CA ALA A 258 4.89 10.13 6.37
C ALA A 258 6.10 9.84 5.49
N ASN A 259 6.88 8.80 5.79
CA ASN A 259 8.02 8.37 4.98
C ASN A 259 7.60 7.96 3.56
N ALA A 260 6.50 7.21 3.42
CA ALA A 260 5.95 6.82 2.13
C ALA A 260 5.56 8.04 1.27
N GLN A 261 4.98 9.07 1.88
CA GLN A 261 4.64 10.32 1.19
C GLN A 261 5.87 11.16 0.85
N ASP A 262 6.82 11.26 1.78
CA ASP A 262 7.99 12.11 1.64
C ASP A 262 8.98 11.58 0.59
N HIS A 263 9.18 10.26 0.54
CA HIS A 263 10.09 9.64 -0.41
C HIS A 263 9.46 9.38 -1.78
N SER A 264 8.15 9.14 -1.88
CA SER A 264 7.49 8.95 -3.19
C SER A 264 7.55 10.19 -4.08
N GLY A 265 7.51 11.38 -3.47
CA GLY A 265 7.34 12.66 -4.15
C GLY A 265 5.90 12.91 -4.65
N VAL A 266 4.93 12.07 -4.25
CA VAL A 266 3.50 12.22 -4.53
C VAL A 266 2.66 11.68 -3.37
N PRO A 267 1.53 12.28 -2.99
CA PRO A 267 0.66 11.73 -1.94
C PRO A 267 -0.15 10.55 -2.49
N ASN A 268 0.51 9.39 -2.69
CA ASN A 268 -0.06 8.18 -3.29
C ASN A 268 0.32 6.91 -2.49
N TRP A 269 0.09 6.96 -1.18
CA TRP A 269 0.29 5.82 -0.29
C TRP A 269 -1.01 5.00 -0.18
N GLN A 270 -0.85 3.71 0.05
CA GLN A 270 -1.93 2.76 0.33
C GLN A 270 -1.52 1.90 1.52
N ILE A 271 -2.47 1.61 2.39
CA ILE A 271 -2.31 0.74 3.56
C ILE A 271 -3.40 -0.32 3.54
N TYR A 272 -2.98 -1.55 3.80
CA TYR A 272 -3.83 -2.73 3.92
C TYR A 272 -3.50 -3.45 5.21
N GLY A 273 -4.54 -3.94 5.86
CA GLY A 273 -4.45 -4.82 7.03
C GLY A 273 -5.32 -6.04 6.79
N TYR A 274 -4.85 -7.20 7.21
CA TYR A 274 -5.57 -8.46 7.10
C TYR A 274 -5.36 -9.30 8.35
N LEU A 275 -6.45 -9.86 8.85
CA LEU A 275 -6.47 -10.86 9.91
C LEU A 275 -7.52 -11.92 9.57
N ASP A 276 -7.09 -13.18 9.53
CA ASP A 276 -7.99 -14.33 9.53
C ASP A 276 -8.16 -14.82 10.97
N ARG A 277 -9.36 -14.70 11.53
CA ARG A 277 -9.62 -15.09 12.93
C ARG A 277 -9.71 -16.61 13.12
N GLU A 278 -9.85 -17.38 12.05
CA GLU A 278 -9.80 -18.85 12.11
C GLU A 278 -8.39 -19.41 11.98
N ASN A 279 -7.44 -18.57 11.61
CA ASN A 279 -6.05 -18.96 11.65
C ASN A 279 -5.64 -19.14 13.12
N GLU A 280 -5.35 -20.38 13.50
CA GLU A 280 -4.95 -20.77 14.86
C GLU A 280 -3.77 -19.92 15.38
N HIS A 281 -2.91 -19.43 14.48
CA HIS A 281 -1.75 -18.62 14.80
C HIS A 281 -2.04 -17.11 14.88
N ARG A 282 -3.27 -16.66 14.62
CA ARG A 282 -3.71 -15.24 14.69
C ARG A 282 -2.76 -14.28 13.98
N ILE A 283 -2.29 -14.67 12.80
CA ILE A 283 -1.32 -13.92 12.02
C ILE A 283 -1.97 -12.65 11.50
N CYS A 284 -1.44 -11.50 11.90
CA CYS A 284 -1.79 -10.20 11.37
C CYS A 284 -0.80 -9.80 10.28
N GLU A 285 -1.32 -9.34 9.15
CA GLU A 285 -0.53 -8.85 8.04
C GLU A 285 -0.86 -7.39 7.74
N VAL A 286 0.19 -6.59 7.59
CA VAL A 286 0.08 -5.15 7.30
C VAL A 286 1.00 -4.82 6.16
N VAL A 287 0.47 -4.16 5.14
CA VAL A 287 1.25 -3.72 3.98
C VAL A 287 0.98 -2.26 3.71
N ILE A 288 2.05 -1.48 3.67
CA ILE A 288 2.02 -0.06 3.31
C ILE A 288 2.94 0.13 2.12
N PHE A 289 2.44 0.75 1.05
CA PHE A 289 3.28 1.07 -0.10
C PHE A 289 2.87 2.36 -0.77
N ASN A 290 3.81 2.89 -1.54
CA ASN A 290 3.63 4.07 -2.38
C ASN A 290 4.29 3.84 -3.74
N TYR A 291 3.72 4.45 -4.77
CA TYR A 291 4.38 4.55 -6.07
C TYR A 291 5.16 5.86 -6.17
N GLY A 292 6.34 5.86 -6.80
CA GLY A 292 7.13 7.08 -6.96
C GLY A 292 8.63 6.86 -7.01
N ASN A 293 9.38 7.69 -6.29
CA ASN A 293 10.81 7.46 -6.10
C ASN A 293 11.04 6.36 -5.06
N THR A 294 12.17 5.67 -5.21
CA THR A 294 12.73 4.74 -4.24
C THR A 294 13.50 5.53 -3.19
N PHE A 295 13.83 4.94 -2.04
CA PHE A 295 14.68 5.59 -1.04
C PHE A 295 16.01 6.00 -1.63
N ALA A 296 16.69 5.08 -2.33
CA ALA A 296 17.95 5.37 -3.02
C ALA A 296 17.84 6.56 -3.99
N LYS A 297 16.78 6.61 -4.80
CA LYS A 297 16.57 7.73 -5.74
C LYS A 297 16.30 9.06 -5.04
N THR A 298 15.65 9.04 -3.88
CA THR A 298 15.40 10.26 -3.10
C THR A 298 16.69 10.82 -2.53
N PHE A 299 17.54 9.98 -1.95
CA PHE A 299 18.85 10.40 -1.45
C PHE A 299 19.83 10.82 -2.56
N LYS A 300 19.79 10.15 -3.73
CA LYS A 300 20.59 10.54 -4.91
C LYS A 300 20.22 11.89 -5.51
N LYS A 301 19.01 12.41 -5.21
CA LYS A 301 18.54 13.72 -5.69
C LYS A 301 18.91 14.88 -4.77
N LEU A 302 19.45 14.61 -3.60
CA LEU A 302 19.83 15.65 -2.65
C LEU A 302 20.95 16.54 -3.21
N PRO A 303 20.95 17.84 -2.91
CA PRO A 303 22.09 18.72 -3.19
C PRO A 303 23.39 18.17 -2.60
N GLN A 304 24.54 18.42 -3.23
CA GLN A 304 25.82 17.85 -2.76
C GLN A 304 26.27 18.42 -1.41
N ASP A 305 25.80 19.62 -1.06
CA ASP A 305 26.02 20.31 0.20
C ASP A 305 25.00 19.96 1.30
N ASP A 306 24.00 19.12 0.98
CA ASP A 306 23.04 18.61 1.96
C ASP A 306 23.73 17.68 2.97
N TYR A 307 23.40 17.83 4.26
CA TYR A 307 24.00 17.03 5.34
C TYR A 307 23.86 15.53 5.11
N ALA A 308 22.65 15.06 4.75
CA ALA A 308 22.40 13.64 4.54
C ALA A 308 23.14 13.14 3.29
N ARG A 309 23.32 14.00 2.27
CA ARG A 309 24.14 13.68 1.10
C ARG A 309 25.62 13.55 1.43
N ILE A 310 26.15 14.44 2.26
CA ILE A 310 27.55 14.41 2.71
C ILE A 310 27.83 13.12 3.51
N GLU A 311 26.99 12.80 4.49
CA GLU A 311 27.16 11.58 5.30
C GLU A 311 26.99 10.31 4.45
N LEU A 312 26.05 10.31 3.49
CA LEU A 312 25.91 9.21 2.54
C LEU A 312 27.16 9.03 1.68
N ASN A 313 27.74 10.12 1.16
CA ASN A 313 28.94 10.04 0.34
C ASN A 313 30.12 9.46 1.14
N LYS A 314 30.30 9.85 2.41
CA LYS A 314 31.32 9.27 3.30
C LYS A 314 31.10 7.77 3.51
N TYR A 315 29.85 7.37 3.71
CA TYR A 315 29.47 5.97 3.87
C TYR A 315 29.78 5.15 2.61
N LEU A 316 29.38 5.65 1.43
CA LEU A 316 29.64 4.99 0.15
C LEU A 316 31.14 4.91 -0.18
N GLU A 317 31.90 5.99 0.02
CA GLU A 317 33.34 6.02 -0.25
C GLU A 317 34.10 4.98 0.59
N ARG A 318 33.69 4.81 1.86
CA ARG A 318 34.30 3.81 2.75
C ARG A 318 34.06 2.38 2.23
N HIS A 319 32.85 2.11 1.77
CA HIS A 319 32.45 0.82 1.21
C HIS A 319 33.06 0.56 -0.17
N GLU A 320 33.24 1.61 -0.98
CA GLU A 320 33.96 1.53 -2.25
C GLU A 320 35.43 1.12 -2.02
N LYS A 321 36.09 1.76 -1.05
CA LYS A 321 37.48 1.44 -0.66
C LYS A 321 37.65 0.01 -0.15
N SER A 322 36.63 -0.60 0.46
CA SER A 322 36.65 -2.00 0.89
C SER A 322 36.42 -2.99 -0.27
N GLY A 323 36.10 -2.48 -1.47
CA GLY A 323 35.87 -3.29 -2.68
C GLY A 323 34.49 -3.93 -2.76
N ILE A 324 33.52 -3.49 -1.95
CA ILE A 324 32.20 -4.13 -1.84
C ILE A 324 31.46 -4.23 -3.19
N PHE A 325 31.59 -3.22 -4.05
CA PHE A 325 30.93 -3.20 -5.37
C PHE A 325 31.54 -4.23 -6.34
N ARG A 326 32.83 -4.58 -6.17
CA ARG A 326 33.46 -5.66 -6.94
C ARG A 326 32.92 -7.04 -6.54
N LYS A 327 32.30 -7.15 -5.36
CA LYS A 327 31.62 -8.36 -4.89
C LYS A 327 30.16 -8.44 -5.36
N GLY A 328 29.71 -7.51 -6.19
CA GLY A 328 28.36 -7.52 -6.77
C GLY A 328 27.28 -6.83 -5.93
N TRP A 329 27.67 -6.04 -4.93
CA TRP A 329 26.74 -5.19 -4.18
C TRP A 329 26.27 -4.00 -5.03
N SER A 330 25.02 -3.61 -4.81
CA SER A 330 24.42 -2.43 -5.42
C SER A 330 24.64 -1.21 -4.52
N GLU A 331 25.01 -0.07 -5.12
CA GLU A 331 25.03 1.22 -4.43
C GLU A 331 23.65 1.55 -3.84
N ASP A 332 22.56 1.22 -4.56
CA ASP A 332 21.20 1.44 -4.09
C ASP A 332 20.88 0.59 -2.85
N SER A 333 21.44 -0.62 -2.71
CA SER A 333 21.30 -1.43 -1.49
C SER A 333 21.86 -0.69 -0.28
N LEU A 334 23.08 -0.15 -0.44
CA LEU A 334 23.79 0.57 0.61
C LEU A 334 23.07 1.87 0.98
N ILE A 335 22.57 2.62 -0.01
CA ILE A 335 21.80 3.86 0.23
C ILE A 335 20.48 3.55 0.94
N THR A 336 19.79 2.48 0.52
CA THR A 336 18.53 2.07 1.16
C THR A 336 18.79 1.68 2.62
N LEU A 337 19.85 0.92 2.91
CA LEU A 337 20.25 0.60 4.29
C LEU A 337 20.61 1.87 5.09
N PHE A 338 21.37 2.79 4.49
CA PHE A 338 21.76 4.05 5.11
C PHE A 338 20.54 4.90 5.48
N SER A 339 19.48 4.87 4.66
CA SER A 339 18.23 5.60 4.93
C SER A 339 17.45 5.11 6.16
N LEU A 340 17.81 3.95 6.72
CA LEU A 340 17.16 3.39 7.91
C LEU A 340 17.80 3.84 9.24
N GLN A 341 18.97 4.48 9.18
CA GLN A 341 19.74 4.80 10.38
C GLN A 341 19.13 6.00 11.11
N GLY A 342 19.27 6.02 12.44
CA GLY A 342 18.80 7.14 13.24
C GLY A 342 19.43 8.47 12.81
N ARG A 343 18.61 9.52 12.84
CA ARG A 343 18.98 10.88 12.42
C ARG A 343 19.35 11.03 10.94
N ILE A 344 19.07 10.04 10.10
CA ILE A 344 19.25 10.14 8.65
C ILE A 344 17.89 10.37 7.99
N SER A 345 17.68 11.55 7.41
CA SER A 345 16.51 11.84 6.57
C SER A 345 16.89 12.73 5.39
N SER A 346 16.20 12.53 4.25
CA SER A 346 16.36 13.35 3.05
C SER A 346 15.80 14.78 3.20
N LYS A 347 15.36 15.16 4.40
CA LYS A 347 14.89 16.50 4.73
C LYS A 347 15.65 17.12 5.91
N ASN A 348 16.77 16.54 6.29
CA ASN A 348 17.59 17.07 7.38
C ASN A 348 18.10 18.47 7.05
N LYS A 349 18.01 19.38 8.02
CA LYS A 349 18.76 20.64 8.04
C LYS A 349 19.90 20.53 9.07
N PRO A 350 20.89 21.45 9.09
CA PRO A 350 22.07 21.29 9.94
C PRO A 350 21.78 21.06 11.44
N SER A 351 22.54 20.10 11.98
CA SER A 351 22.81 19.59 13.36
C SER A 351 21.74 19.48 14.46
N ASP A 352 20.60 20.16 14.41
CA ASP A 352 19.59 20.11 15.50
C ASP A 352 18.24 19.50 15.10
N ASP A 353 18.19 18.82 13.95
CA ASP A 353 16.94 18.24 13.45
C ASP A 353 16.68 16.86 14.08
N THR A 354 15.56 16.71 14.80
CA THR A 354 15.07 15.43 15.34
C THR A 354 14.44 14.55 14.24
N ARG A 355 14.75 14.80 12.97
CA ARG A 355 14.23 14.03 11.84
C ARG A 355 15.02 12.74 11.62
N GLY A 356 14.34 11.73 11.08
CA GLY A 356 14.91 10.38 10.91
C GLY A 356 14.63 9.43 12.08
N HIS A 357 13.62 9.74 12.91
CA HIS A 357 13.13 8.82 13.94
C HIS A 357 12.05 7.85 13.44
N GLY A 358 11.29 8.19 12.40
CA GLY A 358 10.16 7.35 11.96
C GLY A 358 10.54 5.91 11.57
N THR A 359 11.64 5.73 10.84
CA THR A 359 12.11 4.38 10.47
C THR A 359 12.71 3.63 11.65
N VAL A 360 13.36 4.34 12.59
CA VAL A 360 13.88 3.79 13.84
C VAL A 360 12.72 3.25 14.68
N SER A 361 11.68 4.06 14.90
CA SER A 361 10.49 3.69 15.66
C SER A 361 9.77 2.47 15.06
N LEU A 362 9.67 2.38 13.72
CA LEU A 362 9.17 1.17 13.05
C LEU A 362 10.01 -0.07 13.39
N ILE A 363 11.34 0.03 13.32
CA ILE A 363 12.23 -1.11 13.57
C ILE A 363 12.17 -1.52 15.05
N GLU A 364 12.06 -0.55 15.96
CA GLU A 364 11.88 -0.79 17.40
C GLU A 364 10.56 -1.51 17.69
N PHE A 365 9.47 -1.08 17.04
CA PHE A 365 8.18 -1.77 17.10
C PHE A 365 8.28 -3.20 16.59
N PHE A 366 8.87 -3.40 15.41
CA PHE A 366 9.08 -4.74 14.87
C PHE A 366 9.90 -5.62 15.85
N GLN A 367 10.91 -5.03 16.49
CA GLN A 367 11.71 -5.72 17.48
C GLN A 367 11.00 -6.00 18.80
N SER A 368 10.01 -5.19 19.22
CA SER A 368 9.18 -5.52 20.37
C SER A 368 8.30 -6.72 20.04
N ILE A 369 7.47 -6.63 19.00
CA ILE A 369 6.58 -7.75 18.59
C ILE A 369 7.35 -9.05 18.29
N SER A 370 8.56 -8.96 17.70
CA SER A 370 9.39 -10.13 17.39
C SER A 370 10.01 -10.79 18.62
N ARG A 371 10.27 -10.05 19.71
CA ARG A 371 10.77 -10.62 20.97
C ARG A 371 9.72 -11.50 21.62
N ASP A 372 8.47 -11.10 21.49
CA ASP A 372 7.34 -11.72 22.19
C ASP A 372 6.65 -12.81 21.36
N SER A 373 6.97 -12.89 20.06
CA SER A 373 6.59 -13.99 19.16
C SER A 373 7.34 -15.30 19.45
N VAL A 374 8.28 -15.31 20.42
CA VAL A 374 9.03 -16.51 20.84
C VAL A 374 8.14 -17.36 21.77
N SER A 375 6.99 -17.79 21.27
CA SER A 375 6.19 -18.85 21.88
C SER A 375 6.50 -20.19 21.20
N GLU A 376 6.03 -21.29 21.78
CA GLU A 376 6.33 -22.69 21.39
C GLU A 376 6.07 -23.05 19.90
N HIS A 377 5.47 -22.14 19.13
CA HIS A 377 4.91 -22.35 17.79
C HIS A 377 5.83 -21.93 16.62
N ARG A 378 7.08 -21.50 16.87
CA ARG A 378 8.16 -21.30 15.86
C ARG A 378 7.89 -20.31 14.71
N GLN A 379 6.80 -19.55 14.70
CA GLN A 379 6.58 -18.48 13.71
C GLN A 379 6.94 -17.12 14.30
N ASN A 380 8.16 -16.67 14.00
CA ASN A 380 8.62 -15.34 14.37
C ASN A 380 7.96 -14.27 13.47
N ALA A 381 7.72 -13.08 14.03
CA ALA A 381 7.38 -11.91 13.25
C ALA A 381 8.42 -11.68 12.13
N LYS A 382 7.94 -11.24 10.97
CA LYS A 382 8.77 -10.90 9.81
C LYS A 382 8.36 -9.56 9.26
N MET A 383 9.34 -8.82 8.76
CA MET A 383 9.10 -7.57 8.05
C MET A 383 10.04 -7.49 6.85
N CYS A 384 9.62 -6.79 5.80
CA CYS A 384 10.52 -6.37 4.75
C CYS A 384 10.32 -4.91 4.35
N ILE A 385 11.39 -4.31 3.86
CA ILE A 385 11.38 -3.07 3.10
C ILE A 385 11.80 -3.40 1.67
N LEU A 386 10.90 -3.18 0.71
CA LEU A 386 11.16 -3.31 -0.72
C LEU A 386 11.13 -1.92 -1.35
N SER A 387 12.27 -1.42 -1.81
CA SER A 387 12.40 -0.10 -2.43
C SER A 387 13.16 -0.20 -3.75
N GLY A 388 12.45 -0.12 -4.87
CA GLY A 388 13.06 -0.36 -6.18
C GLY A 388 13.40 -1.84 -6.37
N SER A 389 14.67 -2.09 -6.66
CA SER A 389 15.23 -3.45 -6.72
C SER A 389 15.82 -3.88 -5.38
N GLU A 390 15.74 -3.06 -4.33
CA GLU A 390 16.43 -3.30 -3.07
C GLU A 390 15.47 -3.89 -2.03
N HIS A 391 15.88 -4.98 -1.40
CA HIS A 391 15.09 -5.72 -0.42
C HIS A 391 15.88 -5.84 0.90
N ILE A 392 15.26 -5.40 1.98
CA ILE A 392 15.77 -5.54 3.35
C ILE A 392 14.79 -6.39 4.16
N ARG A 393 15.23 -7.57 4.61
CA ARG A 393 14.45 -8.50 5.43
C ARG A 393 14.75 -8.31 6.91
N PHE A 394 13.73 -8.43 7.74
CA PHE A 394 13.81 -8.43 9.19
C PHE A 394 13.08 -9.67 9.72
N ASP A 395 13.74 -10.43 10.59
CA ASP A 395 13.16 -11.61 11.26
C ASP A 395 13.60 -11.72 12.73
N GLY A 396 14.14 -10.62 13.27
CA GLY A 396 14.65 -10.53 14.64
C GLY A 396 16.13 -10.90 14.82
N THR A 397 16.80 -11.44 13.78
CA THR A 397 18.22 -11.82 13.83
C THR A 397 19.15 -10.63 14.09
N TYR A 398 18.99 -9.56 13.31
CA TYR A 398 19.71 -8.30 13.49
C TYR A 398 18.84 -7.29 14.22
N ARG A 399 19.45 -6.52 15.12
CA ARG A 399 18.76 -5.56 15.97
C ARG A 399 19.39 -4.19 15.86
N LEU A 400 18.53 -3.19 15.78
CA LEU A 400 18.83 -1.80 16.06
C LEU A 400 19.38 -1.68 17.48
N LYS A 401 20.51 -0.98 17.61
CA LYS A 401 21.16 -0.69 18.90
C LYS A 401 21.59 0.77 18.93
N GLU A 402 21.49 1.37 20.10
CA GLU A 402 22.07 2.66 20.41
C GLU A 402 23.41 2.42 21.12
N ASP A 403 24.53 2.84 20.52
CA ASP A 403 25.86 2.78 21.14
C ASP A 403 26.59 4.11 20.93
N GLN A 404 26.61 4.93 21.98
CA GLN A 404 27.22 6.28 22.04
C GLN A 404 26.91 7.20 20.84
N GLY A 405 25.71 7.09 20.26
CA GLY A 405 25.32 7.81 19.05
C GLY A 405 23.88 7.48 18.65
N PRO A 406 23.41 7.96 17.49
CA PRO A 406 22.08 7.62 17.01
C PRO A 406 21.92 6.10 16.85
N PRO A 407 20.70 5.56 17.01
CA PRO A 407 20.46 4.12 16.87
C PRO A 407 20.80 3.65 15.46
N ILE A 408 21.54 2.53 15.37
CA ILE A 408 22.00 1.94 14.10
C ILE A 408 21.63 0.46 13.98
N ILE A 409 21.40 0.05 12.73
CA ILE A 409 21.25 -1.35 12.34
C ILE A 409 22.07 -1.59 11.06
N ALA A 410 23.12 -2.41 11.17
CA ALA A 410 24.07 -2.63 10.08
C ALA A 410 23.93 -3.99 9.38
N PHE A 411 23.02 -4.86 9.86
CA PHE A 411 22.80 -6.22 9.33
C PHE A 411 24.08 -7.07 9.24
N ASN A 412 24.98 -6.91 10.20
CA ASN A 412 26.15 -7.76 10.34
C ASN A 412 26.39 -8.09 11.82
N LYS A 413 27.20 -9.10 12.08
CA LYS A 413 27.39 -9.67 13.43
C LYS A 413 27.84 -8.64 14.46
N ASP A 414 28.62 -7.65 14.02
CA ASP A 414 29.21 -6.63 14.88
C ASP A 414 28.35 -5.37 15.01
N ASN A 415 27.22 -5.31 14.29
CA ASN A 415 26.38 -4.13 14.10
C ASN A 415 27.18 -2.87 13.71
N ASP A 416 28.12 -3.03 12.77
CA ASP A 416 29.04 -1.98 12.36
C ASP A 416 28.77 -1.55 10.91
N LEU A 417 28.33 -0.30 10.70
CA LEU A 417 28.05 0.26 9.37
C LEU A 417 29.30 0.32 8.45
N ARG A 418 30.51 0.14 8.99
CA ARG A 418 31.75 0.07 8.21
C ARG A 418 31.98 -1.30 7.59
N LYS A 419 31.28 -2.33 8.07
CA LYS A 419 31.39 -3.72 7.60
C LYS A 419 30.30 -4.05 6.60
N GLU A 420 30.58 -5.04 5.75
CA GLU A 420 29.64 -5.56 4.77
C GLU A 420 28.39 -6.12 5.48
N PRO A 421 27.16 -5.73 5.05
CA PRO A 421 25.94 -6.32 5.58
C PRO A 421 25.74 -7.75 5.08
N ASP A 422 24.92 -8.54 5.77
CA ASP A 422 24.58 -9.90 5.38
C ASP A 422 23.64 -9.89 4.16
N SER A 423 24.11 -10.49 3.07
CA SER A 423 23.38 -10.62 1.79
C SER A 423 22.08 -11.42 1.88
N ASN A 424 21.86 -12.20 2.95
CA ASN A 424 20.58 -12.86 3.20
C ASN A 424 19.49 -11.87 3.62
N TYR A 425 19.88 -10.72 4.17
CA TYR A 425 18.97 -9.71 4.72
C TYR A 425 18.93 -8.46 3.86
N VAL A 426 20.07 -8.00 3.36
CA VAL A 426 20.15 -6.82 2.48
C VAL A 426 20.61 -7.28 1.11
N ARG A 427 19.75 -7.18 0.10
CA ARG A 427 20.10 -7.62 -1.26
C ARG A 427 19.42 -6.83 -2.36
N SER A 428 20.11 -6.74 -3.49
CA SER A 428 19.51 -6.28 -4.74
C SER A 428 18.91 -7.45 -5.51
N LEU A 429 17.64 -7.29 -5.90
CA LEU A 429 16.89 -8.20 -6.75
C LEU A 429 17.21 -8.01 -8.24
N ARG A 430 18.15 -7.11 -8.57
CA ARG A 430 18.71 -6.88 -9.90
C ARG A 430 17.64 -6.54 -10.94
N ASP A 431 17.27 -7.52 -11.75
CA ASP A 431 16.47 -7.30 -12.95
C ASP A 431 15.03 -6.89 -12.62
N VAL A 432 14.51 -7.28 -11.47
CA VAL A 432 13.14 -6.92 -11.05
C VAL A 432 13.13 -5.60 -10.28
N PHE A 433 12.01 -4.87 -10.38
CA PHE A 433 11.92 -3.51 -9.85
C PHE A 433 10.51 -3.17 -9.38
N PHE A 434 10.37 -2.81 -8.11
CA PHE A 434 9.15 -2.21 -7.55
C PHE A 434 9.17 -0.68 -7.74
N PRO A 435 8.12 -0.07 -8.33
CA PRO A 435 8.08 1.36 -8.67
C PRO A 435 7.75 2.30 -7.51
N GLY A 436 8.52 2.20 -6.42
CA GLY A 436 8.40 3.03 -5.23
C GLY A 436 9.01 2.33 -4.02
N SER A 437 8.30 2.39 -2.89
CA SER A 437 8.67 1.70 -1.65
C SER A 437 7.46 0.96 -1.06
N LEU A 438 7.71 -0.21 -0.48
CA LEU A 438 6.75 -1.08 0.17
C LEU A 438 7.35 -1.56 1.50
N ILE A 439 6.53 -1.54 2.54
CA ILE A 439 6.81 -2.11 3.85
C ILE A 439 5.73 -3.16 4.08
N ALA A 440 6.14 -4.40 4.35
CA ALA A 440 5.24 -5.48 4.71
C ALA A 440 5.66 -6.05 6.06
N ILE A 441 4.70 -6.28 6.93
CA ILE A 441 4.90 -6.81 8.28
C ILE A 441 3.91 -7.96 8.46
N GLN A 442 4.40 -9.09 8.96
CA GLN A 442 3.62 -10.24 9.36
C GLN A 442 4.01 -10.57 10.79
N PHE A 443 3.05 -10.62 11.71
CA PHE A 443 3.33 -10.87 13.12
C PHE A 443 2.15 -11.54 13.80
N ILE A 444 2.43 -12.22 14.90
CA ILE A 444 1.42 -12.72 15.83
C ILE A 444 1.13 -11.59 16.81
N LEU A 445 -0.14 -11.34 17.09
CA LEU A 445 -0.54 -10.34 18.08
C LEU A 445 -0.01 -10.75 19.46
N PRO A 446 0.82 -9.94 20.14
CA PRO A 446 1.40 -10.30 21.43
C PRO A 446 0.37 -10.24 22.56
N ASP A 447 0.45 -11.15 23.52
CA ASP A 447 -0.48 -11.20 24.66
C ASP A 447 -0.46 -9.89 25.48
N TYR A 448 0.72 -9.32 25.77
CA TYR A 448 0.86 -8.08 26.57
C TYR A 448 0.37 -6.81 25.86
N ALA A 449 0.34 -6.82 24.51
CA ALA A 449 -0.19 -5.70 23.74
C ALA A 449 -1.71 -5.64 23.85
N THR A 450 -2.31 -6.71 24.38
CA THR A 450 -3.73 -6.88 24.57
C THR A 450 -4.06 -7.02 26.05
N LYS A 451 -5.26 -6.62 26.44
CA LYS A 451 -5.82 -6.96 27.75
C LYS A 451 -7.17 -7.64 27.53
N GLU A 452 -7.49 -8.63 28.35
CA GLU A 452 -8.79 -9.28 28.30
C GLU A 452 -9.90 -8.29 28.66
N ILE A 453 -11.00 -8.36 27.92
CA ILE A 453 -12.20 -7.61 28.23
C ILE A 453 -12.92 -8.38 29.33
N GLN A 454 -12.94 -7.84 30.56
CA GLN A 454 -13.79 -8.38 31.61
C GLN A 454 -15.25 -8.18 31.19
N VAL A 455 -15.94 -9.30 30.94
CA VAL A 455 -17.36 -9.33 30.56
C VAL A 455 -18.26 -9.05 31.75
#